data_AF-A0A1I4TNZ6-F1
#
_entry.id   AF-A0A1I4TNZ6-F1
#
_cell.length_a   1.000
_cell.length_b   1.000
_cell.length_c   1.000
_cell.angle_alpha   90.00
_cell.angle_beta   90.00
_cell.angle_gamma   90.00
#
_symmetry.space_group_name_H-M   'P 1'
#
loop_
_entity.id
_entity.type
_entity.pdbx_description
1 polymer ?
#
loop_
_entity_poly.entity_id
_entity_poly.type
_entity_poly.pdbx_seq_one_letter_code
_entity_poly.pdbx_strand_id
1 'polypeptide(L)'
;MTATVLSSSSIPSLSRQAPVPPAVRRGAWQLQAGQAMSLRAQSASVLKIRQGRVWVTRDATTQWGSEDLVLSPGDSLQLAKGERVVMEPWDGFGATYTWDAA
;
A
#
# COMPACT_ATOMS: atom_id res chain seq x y z
N MET A 1 -43.51 -0.26 4.90
CA MET A 1 -42.29 -1.05 4.64
C MET A 1 -41.22 -0.55 5.59
N THR A 2 -40.92 -1.30 6.66
CA THR A 2 -39.95 -0.92 7.69
C THR A 2 -38.77 -1.89 7.59
N ALA A 3 -37.56 -1.36 7.40
CA ALA A 3 -36.33 -2.14 7.32
C ALA A 3 -35.59 -2.06 8.66
N THR A 4 -35.38 -3.21 9.30
CA THR A 4 -34.61 -3.37 10.52
C THR A 4 -33.14 -3.54 10.16
N VAL A 5 -32.28 -2.67 10.69
CA VAL A 5 -30.81 -2.78 10.59
C VAL A 5 -30.30 -3.62 11.76
N LEU A 6 -29.56 -4.70 11.46
CA LEU A 6 -28.90 -5.55 12.47
C LEU A 6 -27.56 -4.93 12.87
N SER A 7 -27.33 -4.86 14.19
CA SER A 7 -26.11 -4.34 14.80
C SER A 7 -24.89 -5.21 14.48
N SER A 8 -23.79 -4.55 14.10
CA SER A 8 -22.52 -5.17 13.77
C SER A 8 -21.76 -5.64 15.02
N SER A 9 -21.49 -6.94 15.11
CA SER A 9 -20.65 -7.51 16.16
C SER A 9 -19.18 -7.12 15.97
N SER A 10 -18.56 -6.57 17.01
CA SER A 10 -17.15 -6.16 17.02
C SER A 10 -16.24 -7.38 17.15
N ILE A 11 -15.28 -7.53 16.23
CA ILE A 11 -14.26 -8.58 16.27
C ILE A 11 -13.10 -8.09 17.18
N PRO A 12 -12.66 -8.86 18.19
CA PRO A 12 -11.50 -8.48 18.98
C PRO A 12 -10.22 -8.55 18.12
N SER A 13 -9.52 -7.43 18.01
CA SER A 13 -8.21 -7.37 17.37
C SER A 13 -7.17 -8.07 18.27
N LEU A 14 -6.73 -9.25 17.86
CA LEU A 14 -5.54 -9.88 18.44
C LEU A 14 -4.32 -9.06 18.01
N SER A 15 -3.90 -8.14 18.89
CA SER A 15 -2.66 -7.39 18.78
C SER A 15 -1.45 -8.30 18.97
N ARG A 16 -1.15 -9.14 17.97
CA ARG A 16 0.19 -9.73 17.84
C ARG A 16 1.03 -8.84 16.94
N GLN A 17 1.55 -7.78 17.56
CA GLN A 17 2.49 -6.84 16.95
C GLN A 17 3.78 -7.60 16.61
N ALA A 18 3.93 -8.00 15.35
CA ALA A 18 5.24 -8.28 14.79
C ALA A 18 5.79 -6.92 14.33
N PRO A 19 6.80 -6.35 15.00
CA PRO A 19 7.41 -5.12 14.50
C PRO A 19 8.00 -5.41 13.12
N VAL A 20 7.62 -4.62 12.12
CA VAL A 20 8.37 -4.54 10.86
C VAL A 20 9.79 -4.12 11.26
N PRO A 21 10.80 -4.99 11.06
CA PRO A 21 12.17 -4.65 11.39
C PRO A 21 12.54 -3.34 10.68
N PRO A 22 13.30 -2.43 11.30
CA PRO A 22 13.73 -1.21 10.63
C PRO A 22 14.38 -1.59 9.31
N ALA A 23 13.70 -1.29 8.21
CA ALA A 23 14.23 -1.50 6.88
C ALA A 23 15.22 -0.38 6.58
N VAL A 24 16.37 -0.45 7.25
CA VAL A 24 17.61 0.12 6.73
C VAL A 24 18.43 -1.03 6.14
N ARG A 25 17.78 -1.87 5.34
CA ARG A 25 18.51 -2.64 4.32
C ARG A 25 18.69 -1.68 3.15
N ARG A 26 19.92 -1.48 2.68
CA ARG A 26 20.23 -0.60 1.54
C ARG A 26 19.21 -0.83 0.41
N GLY A 27 18.42 0.20 0.09
CA GLY A 27 17.46 0.18 -1.03
C GLY A 27 15.98 -0.06 -0.68
N ALA A 28 15.60 -0.23 0.59
CA ALA A 28 14.19 -0.34 0.99
C ALA A 28 13.73 0.84 1.86
N TRP A 29 12.48 1.23 1.66
CA TRP A 29 11.79 2.27 2.42
C TRP A 29 10.76 1.64 3.35
N GLN A 30 10.48 2.30 4.47
CA GLN A 30 9.47 1.86 5.44
C GLN A 30 8.27 2.80 5.41
N LEU A 31 7.07 2.22 5.43
CA LEU A 31 5.79 2.90 5.58
C LEU A 31 5.20 2.51 6.93
N GLN A 32 5.07 3.47 7.85
CA GLN A 32 4.57 3.19 9.20
C GLN A 32 3.07 2.90 9.19
N ALA A 33 2.60 2.08 10.13
CA ALA A 33 1.18 1.85 10.35
C ALA A 33 0.42 3.18 10.52
N GLY A 34 -0.72 3.33 9.84
CA GLY A 34 -1.51 4.56 9.84
C GLY A 34 -0.91 5.74 9.06
N GLN A 35 0.20 5.53 8.33
CA GLN A 35 0.78 6.54 7.46
C GLN A 35 0.35 6.34 6.00
N ALA A 36 0.02 7.44 5.33
CA ALA A 36 -0.07 7.49 3.88
C ALA A 36 1.18 8.13 3.26
N MET A 37 1.61 7.62 2.11
CA MET A 37 2.70 8.19 1.31
C MET A 37 2.29 8.29 -0.16
N SER A 38 2.83 9.28 -0.87
CA SER A 38 2.65 9.40 -2.31
C SER A 38 3.96 9.27 -3.06
N LEU A 39 3.96 8.53 -4.16
CA LEU A 39 5.11 8.38 -5.05
C LEU A 39 4.72 8.82 -6.46
N ARG A 40 5.57 9.60 -7.12
CA ARG A 40 5.42 9.97 -8.53
C ARG A 40 6.66 9.52 -9.31
N ALA A 41 6.41 8.75 -10.36
CA ALA A 41 7.46 8.20 -11.21
C ALA A 41 8.09 9.29 -12.09
N GLN A 42 9.38 9.59 -11.86
CA GLN A 42 10.14 10.54 -12.69
C GLN A 42 10.63 9.92 -14.01
N SER A 43 10.73 8.59 -14.02
CA SER A 43 11.01 7.70 -15.15
C SER A 43 10.12 6.46 -15.01
N ALA A 44 10.13 5.54 -15.99
CA ALA A 44 9.55 4.22 -15.77
C ALA A 44 10.15 3.61 -14.49
N SER A 45 9.28 3.13 -13.59
CA SER A 45 9.64 2.74 -12.23
C SER A 45 8.86 1.51 -11.79
N VAL A 46 9.41 0.78 -10.84
CA VAL A 46 8.79 -0.40 -10.24
C VAL A 46 8.66 -0.21 -8.73
N LEU A 47 7.43 -0.28 -8.22
CA LEU A 47 7.14 -0.42 -6.80
C LEU A 47 7.10 -1.90 -6.46
N LYS A 48 7.88 -2.36 -5.48
CA LYS A 48 7.85 -3.75 -5.02
C LYS A 48 7.67 -3.86 -3.52
N ILE A 49 6.71 -4.66 -3.08
CA ILE A 49 6.46 -4.87 -1.65
C ILE A 49 7.41 -5.96 -1.12
N ARG A 50 8.10 -5.65 -0.03
CA ARG A 50 9.08 -6.55 0.61
C ARG A 50 8.49 -7.21 1.85
N GLN A 51 7.74 -6.48 2.66
CA GLN A 51 7.07 -6.98 3.86
C GLN A 51 5.78 -6.20 4.12
N GLY A 52 4.82 -6.85 4.77
CA GLY A 52 3.48 -6.30 4.98
C GLY A 52 2.65 -6.28 3.69
N ARG A 53 1.43 -5.75 3.77
CA ARG A 53 0.58 -5.47 2.62
C ARG A 53 0.33 -3.97 2.52
N VAL A 54 0.11 -3.50 1.30
CA VAL A 54 -0.09 -2.07 1.02
C VAL A 54 -1.35 -1.92 0.17
N TRP A 55 -2.29 -1.09 0.64
CA TRP A 55 -3.31 -0.50 -0.24
C TRP A 55 -2.61 0.53 -1.12
N VAL A 56 -2.80 0.42 -2.43
CA VAL A 56 -2.30 1.39 -3.41
C VAL A 56 -3.47 1.96 -4.21
N THR A 57 -3.64 3.27 -4.17
CA THR A 57 -4.52 4.01 -5.09
C THR A 57 -3.67 4.60 -6.20
N ARG A 58 -3.87 4.16 -7.44
CA ARG A 58 -3.24 4.73 -8.63
C ARG A 58 -4.12 5.84 -9.18
N ASP A 59 -3.53 7.03 -9.36
CA ASP A 59 -4.25 8.17 -9.93
C ASP A 59 -4.72 7.85 -11.36
N ALA A 60 -5.89 8.37 -11.73
CA ALA A 60 -6.41 8.25 -13.08
C ALA A 60 -5.45 8.87 -14.12
N THR A 61 -5.43 8.29 -15.32
CA THR A 61 -4.72 8.85 -16.48
C THR A 61 -5.74 9.27 -17.55
N THR A 62 -5.26 9.77 -18.68
CA THR A 62 -6.12 10.03 -19.84
C THR A 62 -6.65 8.75 -20.49
N GLN A 63 -6.06 7.59 -20.19
CA GLN A 63 -6.38 6.31 -20.81
C GLN A 63 -7.24 5.42 -19.88
N TRP A 64 -7.06 5.53 -18.56
CA TRP A 64 -7.72 4.67 -17.58
C TRP A 64 -8.15 5.46 -16.34
N GLY A 65 -9.19 4.97 -15.66
CA GLY A 65 -9.64 5.52 -14.39
C GLY A 65 -8.67 5.24 -13.23
N SER A 66 -8.97 5.82 -12.08
CA SER A 66 -8.28 5.50 -10.82
C SER A 66 -8.50 4.04 -10.46
N GLU A 67 -7.48 3.39 -9.91
CA GLU A 67 -7.54 1.98 -9.52
C GLU A 67 -7.06 1.80 -8.08
N ASP A 68 -7.75 0.95 -7.32
CA ASP A 68 -7.37 0.56 -5.96
C ASP A 68 -6.91 -0.90 -5.95
N LEU A 69 -5.69 -1.12 -5.45
CA LEU A 69 -5.02 -2.41 -5.41
C LEU A 69 -4.58 -2.73 -3.98
N VAL A 70 -4.52 -4.01 -3.65
CA VAL A 70 -3.81 -4.48 -2.45
C VAL A 70 -2.63 -5.32 -2.89
N LEU A 71 -1.41 -4.84 -2.61
CA LEU A 71 -0.17 -5.54 -2.96
C LEU A 71 0.37 -6.30 -1.75
N SER A 72 0.77 -7.56 -1.99
CA SER A 72 1.36 -8.48 -1.01
C SER A 72 2.89 -8.60 -1.18
N PRO A 73 3.61 -9.15 -0.19
CA PRO A 73 5.05 -9.33 -0.30
C PRO A 73 5.43 -10.14 -1.56
N GLY A 74 6.32 -9.58 -2.37
CA GLY A 74 6.71 -10.15 -3.66
C GLY A 74 6.03 -9.49 -4.85
N ASP A 75 4.82 -8.94 -4.67
CA ASP A 75 4.08 -8.25 -5.72
C ASP A 75 4.80 -6.98 -6.15
N SER A 76 4.63 -6.64 -7.42
CA SER A 76 5.25 -5.47 -8.03
C SER A 76 4.25 -4.76 -8.92
N LEU A 77 4.28 -3.43 -8.89
CA LEU A 77 3.49 -2.56 -9.74
C LEU A 77 4.43 -1.75 -10.63
N GLN A 78 4.22 -1.82 -11.94
CA GLN A 78 4.93 -0.98 -12.89
C GLN A 78 4.21 0.35 -13.08
N LEU A 79 4.98 1.43 -13.03
CA LEU A 79 4.51 2.78 -13.27
C LEU A 79 5.28 3.41 -14.43
N ALA A 80 4.55 3.98 -15.37
CA ALA A 80 5.11 4.82 -16.41
C ALA A 80 5.52 6.19 -15.84
N LYS A 81 6.38 6.91 -16.59
CA LYS A 81 6.78 8.28 -16.22
C LYS A 81 5.55 9.17 -16.05
N GLY A 82 5.52 9.92 -14.95
CA GLY A 82 4.47 10.88 -14.61
C GLY A 82 3.33 10.30 -13.79
N GLU A 83 3.17 8.98 -13.76
CA GLU A 83 2.13 8.34 -12.95
C GLU A 83 2.43 8.48 -11.47
N ARG A 84 1.34 8.54 -10.68
CA ARG A 84 1.39 8.72 -9.24
C ARG A 84 0.52 7.69 -8.55
N VAL A 85 1.00 7.24 -7.40
CA VAL A 85 0.26 6.40 -6.47
C VAL A 85 0.25 7.01 -5.08
N VAL A 86 -0.83 6.77 -4.35
CA VAL A 86 -0.92 6.89 -2.91
C VAL A 86 -0.89 5.49 -2.32
N MET A 87 -0.16 5.32 -1.23
CA MET A 87 0.06 4.04 -0.58
C MET A 87 -0.13 4.15 0.93
N GLU A 88 -0.83 3.17 1.49
CA GLU A 88 -1.10 3.03 2.92
C GLU A 88 -0.90 1.56 3.32
N PRO A 89 -0.39 1.25 4.52
CA PRO A 89 -0.38 -0.12 5.00
C PRO A 89 -1.81 -0.65 5.07
N TRP A 90 -2.01 -1.86 4.61
CA TRP A 90 -3.33 -2.52 4.63
C TRP A 90 -3.80 -2.82 6.07
N ASP A 91 -2.86 -2.96 7.00
CA ASP A 91 -3.14 -3.29 8.39
C ASP A 91 -2.27 -2.47 9.36
N GLY A 92 -2.50 -2.67 10.66
CA GLY A 92 -1.84 -1.93 11.74
C GLY A 92 -0.36 -2.25 11.97
N PHE A 93 0.31 -2.99 11.07
CA PHE A 93 1.71 -3.40 11.25
C PHE A 93 2.71 -2.57 10.42
N GLY A 94 2.24 -1.82 9.42
CA GLY A 94 3.11 -1.10 8.49
C GLY A 94 3.61 -1.99 7.34
N ALA A 95 4.47 -1.45 6.49
CA ALA A 95 5.01 -2.15 5.33
C ALA A 95 6.42 -1.69 4.96
N THR A 96 7.10 -2.50 4.14
CA THR A 96 8.37 -2.10 3.50
C THR A 96 8.29 -2.35 2.02
N TYR A 97 8.89 -1.44 1.25
CA TYR A 97 8.85 -1.49 -0.21
C TYR A 97 10.17 -1.01 -0.81
N THR A 98 10.43 -1.35 -2.07
CA THR A 98 11.49 -0.74 -2.88
C THR A 98 10.86 0.06 -4.01
N TRP A 99 11.58 1.08 -4.45
CA TRP A 99 11.20 1.95 -5.56
C TRP A 99 12.40 2.11 -6.46
N ASP A 100 12.38 1.40 -7.58
CA ASP A 100 13.52 1.25 -8.47
C ASP A 100 13.15 1.74 -9.88
N ALA A 101 14.11 2.23 -10.66
CA ALA A 101 13.89 2.47 -12.08
C ALA A 101 13.69 1.12 -12.80
N ALA A 102 12.77 1.08 -13.76
CA ALA A 102 12.46 -0.12 -14.55
C ALA A 102 13.53 -0.42 -15.61
#